data_AF-A0A523JWT1-F1
#
_entry.id   AF-A0A523JWT1-F1
#
_cell.length_a   1.000
_cell.length_b   1.000
_cell.length_c   1.000
_cell.angle_alpha   90.00
_cell.angle_beta   90.00
_cell.angle_gamma   90.00
#
_symmetry.space_group_name_H-M   'P 1'
#
loop_
_entity.id
_entity.type
_entity.pdbx_description
1 polymer ?
#
loop_
_entity_poly.entity_id
_entity_poly.type
_entity_poly.pdbx_seq_one_letter_code
_entity_poly.pdbx_strand_id
1 'polypeptide(L)'
;MSLVGSLEDLGLGDIFQIVSLSRKSGLLLLRSDQGDGRIVFRDGLVRAAYVKGEPEDLRGLLVPGGFAAADQVEEAVEVSRESGVSLDEAIAERTGIPAERLDSLRREHVERAVIAMFSWRAGEFSFEVRSEIEDRDVELALPFGINPQYLSMEAARLGDEGGDDS
;
A
#
# COMPACT_ATOMS: atom_id res chain seq x y z
N MET A 1 -5.93 -13.31 17.08
CA MET A 1 -4.84 -12.79 17.94
C MET A 1 -4.33 -11.52 17.32
N SER A 2 -4.13 -10.48 18.13
CA SER A 2 -3.59 -9.19 17.71
C SER A 2 -2.28 -8.95 18.46
N LEU A 3 -1.26 -8.44 17.78
CA LEU A 3 -0.01 -7.97 18.37
C LEU A 3 -0.09 -6.44 18.43
N VAL A 4 0.04 -5.85 19.62
CA VAL A 4 0.00 -4.41 19.82
C VAL A 4 1.27 -3.94 20.54
N GLY A 5 1.71 -2.71 20.27
CA GLY A 5 2.90 -2.15 20.90
C GLY A 5 3.20 -0.72 20.44
N SER A 6 4.38 -0.23 20.82
CA SER A 6 4.90 1.07 20.40
C SER A 6 5.98 0.91 19.32
N LEU A 7 6.11 1.90 18.44
CA LEU A 7 7.18 1.92 17.43
C LEU A 7 8.55 2.21 18.04
N GLU A 8 8.58 2.81 19.23
CA GLU A 8 9.78 3.05 20.03
C GLU A 8 10.39 1.75 20.57
N ASP A 9 9.56 0.79 20.97
CA ASP A 9 10.01 -0.51 21.49
C ASP A 9 10.29 -1.53 20.38
N LEU A 10 9.50 -1.48 19.30
CA LEU A 10 9.62 -2.37 18.15
C LEU A 10 9.39 -1.59 16.87
N GLY A 11 10.48 -1.22 16.19
CA GLY A 11 10.43 -0.42 14.98
C GLY A 11 9.77 -1.14 13.81
N LEU A 12 9.33 -0.38 12.80
CA LEU A 12 8.63 -0.93 11.63
C LEU A 12 9.47 -1.99 10.88
N GLY A 13 10.80 -1.81 10.81
CA GLY A 13 11.71 -2.78 10.21
C GLY A 13 11.69 -4.14 10.90
N ASP A 14 11.65 -4.17 12.24
CA ASP A 14 11.58 -5.41 13.02
C ASP A 14 10.22 -6.09 12.84
N ILE A 15 9.13 -5.31 12.81
CA ILE A 15 7.78 -5.81 12.51
C ILE A 15 7.76 -6.48 11.14
N PHE A 16 8.32 -5.81 10.12
CA PHE A 16 8.45 -6.34 8.76
C PHE A 16 9.22 -7.66 8.74
N GLN A 17 10.34 -7.74 9.47
CA GLN A 17 11.13 -8.97 9.59
C GLN A 17 10.32 -10.11 10.23
N ILE A 18 9.63 -9.84 11.34
CA ILE A 18 8.81 -10.84 12.04
C ILE A 18 7.69 -11.36 11.14
N VAL A 19 6.95 -10.46 10.47
CA VAL A 19 5.82 -10.83 9.60
C VAL A 19 6.32 -11.61 8.38
N SER A 20 7.42 -11.20 7.77
CA SER A 20 8.04 -11.88 6.62
C SER A 20 8.51 -13.29 6.99
N LEU A 21 9.30 -13.44 8.06
CA LEU A 21 9.83 -14.75 8.48
C LEU A 21 8.74 -15.72 8.91
N SER A 22 7.71 -15.21 9.60
CA SER A 22 6.57 -16.04 10.01
C SER A 22 5.53 -16.26 8.91
N ARG A 23 5.72 -15.63 7.73
CA ARG A 23 4.77 -15.61 6.60
C ARG A 23 3.34 -15.29 7.03
N LYS A 24 3.18 -14.34 7.94
CA LYS A 24 1.85 -13.96 8.44
C LYS A 24 1.10 -13.13 7.40
N SER A 25 -0.18 -13.42 7.29
CA SER A 25 -1.17 -12.57 6.62
C SER A 25 -1.92 -11.76 7.68
N GLY A 26 -2.25 -10.51 7.36
CA GLY A 26 -2.93 -9.63 8.30
C GLY A 26 -2.84 -8.16 7.95
N LEU A 27 -3.41 -7.34 8.82
CA LEU A 27 -3.44 -5.90 8.71
C LEU A 27 -2.57 -5.28 9.81
N LEU A 28 -1.55 -4.52 9.42
CA LEU A 28 -0.80 -3.66 10.33
C LEU A 28 -1.39 -2.25 10.29
N LEU A 29 -1.84 -1.76 11.43
CA LEU A 29 -2.27 -0.38 11.63
C LEU A 29 -1.19 0.36 12.41
N LEU A 30 -0.87 1.58 11.97
CA LEU A 30 0.09 2.48 12.59
C LEU A 30 -0.60 3.80 12.92
N ARG A 31 -0.31 4.36 14.09
CA ARG A 31 -0.76 5.68 14.51
C ARG A 31 0.41 6.46 15.08
N SER A 32 0.70 7.61 14.51
CA SER A 32 1.78 8.49 14.91
C SER A 32 1.29 9.95 14.91
N ASP A 33 2.09 10.86 15.45
CA ASP A 33 1.85 12.31 15.33
C ASP A 33 1.95 12.79 13.87
N GLN A 34 2.71 12.06 13.05
CA GLN A 34 2.84 12.29 11.61
C GLN A 34 1.64 11.79 10.79
N GLY A 35 0.77 10.94 11.35
CA GLY A 35 -0.44 10.47 10.68
C GLY A 35 -0.88 9.04 11.05
N ASP A 36 -1.88 8.56 10.31
CA ASP A 36 -2.40 7.20 10.42
C ASP A 36 -1.98 6.39 9.19
N GLY A 37 -1.50 5.16 9.39
CA GLY A 37 -1.01 4.28 8.33
C GLY A 37 -1.62 2.88 8.42
N ARG A 38 -1.74 2.21 7.26
CA ARG A 38 -2.14 0.80 7.19
C ARG A 38 -1.28 0.05 6.17
N ILE A 39 -0.96 -1.20 6.47
CA ILE A 39 -0.20 -2.09 5.60
C ILE A 39 -0.87 -3.47 5.62
N VAL A 40 -1.24 -3.96 4.44
CA VAL A 40 -1.88 -5.27 4.26
C VAL A 40 -0.82 -6.29 3.88
N PHE A 41 -0.74 -7.37 4.64
CA PHE A 41 0.17 -8.48 4.41
C PHE A 41 -0.57 -9.73 3.95
N ARG A 42 0.02 -10.45 3.00
CA ARG A 42 -0.40 -11.79 2.59
C ARG A 42 0.82 -12.69 2.41
N ASP A 43 0.84 -13.80 3.13
CA ASP A 43 1.93 -14.78 3.12
C ASP A 43 3.31 -14.15 3.40
N GLY A 44 3.35 -13.13 4.25
CA GLY A 44 4.56 -12.37 4.57
C GLY A 44 4.97 -11.33 3.53
N LEU A 45 4.16 -11.05 2.51
CA LEU A 45 4.39 -10.03 1.49
C LEU A 45 3.45 -8.83 1.67
N VAL A 46 3.93 -7.62 1.39
CA VAL A 46 3.08 -6.41 1.40
C VAL A 46 2.23 -6.39 0.14
N ARG A 47 0.90 -6.36 0.30
CA ARG A 47 -0.07 -6.32 -0.80
C ARG A 47 -0.58 -4.92 -1.08
N ALA A 48 -0.80 -4.14 -0.03
CA ALA A 48 -1.27 -2.77 -0.12
C ALA A 48 -0.69 -2.00 1.08
N ALA A 49 -0.55 -0.70 0.92
CA ALA A 49 -0.17 0.21 1.97
C ALA A 49 -0.82 1.56 1.72
N TYR A 50 -1.16 2.26 2.78
CA TYR A 50 -1.82 3.55 2.71
C TYR A 50 -1.43 4.40 3.91
N VAL A 51 -1.23 5.69 3.65
CA VAL A 51 -1.12 6.73 4.68
C VAL A 51 -2.31 7.66 4.52
N LYS A 52 -2.88 8.10 5.64
CA LYS A 52 -4.03 8.99 5.65
C LYS A 52 -3.80 10.25 4.83
N GLY A 53 -4.71 10.52 3.90
CA GLY A 53 -4.61 11.63 2.95
C GLY A 53 -3.99 11.27 1.61
N GLU A 54 -3.49 10.04 1.44
CA GLU A 54 -3.12 9.48 0.14
C GLU A 54 -4.32 8.84 -0.59
N PRO A 55 -4.16 8.41 -1.86
CA PRO A 55 -5.20 7.66 -2.56
C PRO A 55 -5.65 6.39 -1.82
N GLU A 56 -6.97 6.15 -1.76
CA GLU A 56 -7.56 4.92 -1.21
C GLU A 56 -8.09 3.97 -2.30
N ASP A 57 -8.26 4.47 -3.51
CA ASP A 57 -8.86 3.77 -4.64
C ASP A 57 -8.13 4.13 -5.95
N LEU A 58 -8.49 3.45 -7.04
CA LEU A 58 -7.87 3.71 -8.34
C LEU A 58 -8.16 5.13 -8.84
N ARG A 59 -9.32 5.69 -8.53
CA ARG A 59 -9.68 7.06 -8.94
C ARG A 59 -8.74 8.09 -8.32
N GLY A 60 -8.51 7.99 -7.01
CA GLY A 60 -7.60 8.83 -6.26
C GLY A 60 -6.16 8.67 -6.70
N LEU A 61 -5.78 7.51 -7.25
CA LEU A 61 -4.45 7.28 -7.80
C LEU A 61 -4.29 7.86 -9.21
N LEU A 62 -5.25 7.59 -10.10
CA LEU A 62 -5.14 7.86 -11.52
C LEU A 62 -5.45 9.32 -11.88
N VAL A 63 -6.47 9.91 -11.27
CA VAL A 63 -6.95 11.25 -11.66
C VAL A 63 -5.98 12.35 -11.20
N PRO A 64 -5.59 12.44 -9.92
CA PRO A 64 -4.62 13.44 -9.48
C PRO A 64 -3.23 13.25 -10.13
N GLY A 65 -2.89 12.02 -10.49
CA GLY A 65 -1.66 11.70 -11.21
C GLY A 65 -1.68 12.07 -12.70
N GLY A 66 -2.84 12.48 -13.24
CA GLY A 66 -3.00 12.82 -14.66
C GLY A 66 -2.94 11.62 -15.61
N PHE A 67 -3.11 10.40 -15.09
CA PHE A 67 -3.07 9.17 -15.89
C PHE A 67 -4.40 8.91 -16.61
N ALA A 68 -5.51 9.34 -16.02
CA ALA A 68 -6.85 9.23 -16.59
C ALA A 68 -7.72 10.42 -16.18
N ALA A 69 -8.70 10.77 -17.01
CA ALA A 69 -9.74 11.72 -16.63
C ALA A 69 -10.77 11.06 -15.70
N ALA A 70 -11.45 11.87 -14.87
CA ALA A 70 -12.38 11.37 -13.86
C ALA A 70 -13.58 10.63 -14.46
N ASP A 71 -14.10 11.14 -15.58
CA ASP A 71 -15.18 10.52 -16.36
C ASP A 71 -14.78 9.14 -16.89
N GLN A 72 -13.57 8.97 -17.42
CA GLN A 72 -13.08 7.67 -17.91
C GLN A 72 -12.98 6.63 -16.80
N VAL A 73 -12.57 7.03 -15.59
CA VAL A 73 -12.50 6.13 -14.44
C VAL A 73 -13.91 5.78 -13.94
N GLU A 74 -14.82 6.75 -13.89
CA GLU A 74 -16.20 6.54 -13.47
C GLU A 74 -16.93 5.59 -14.44
N GLU A 75 -16.78 5.77 -15.75
CA GLU A 75 -17.29 4.85 -16.77
C GLU A 75 -16.70 3.44 -16.63
N ALA A 76 -15.40 3.31 -16.35
CA ALA A 76 -14.77 2.00 -16.15
C ALA A 76 -15.36 1.26 -14.93
N VAL A 77 -15.61 1.97 -13.83
CA VAL A 77 -16.23 1.41 -12.62
C VAL A 77 -17.66 0.94 -12.92
N GLU A 78 -18.44 1.72 -13.67
CA GLU A 78 -19.79 1.32 -14.09
C GLU A 78 -19.77 0.07 -14.96
N VAL A 79 -18.89 0.02 -15.97
CA VAL A 79 -18.75 -1.13 -16.88
C VAL A 79 -18.35 -2.40 -16.13
N SER A 80 -17.40 -2.30 -15.20
CA SER A 80 -17.00 -3.45 -14.38
C SER A 80 -18.17 -3.99 -13.55
N ARG A 81 -18.99 -3.11 -12.99
CA ARG A 81 -20.19 -3.49 -12.21
C ARG A 81 -21.29 -4.11 -13.06
N GLU A 82 -21.55 -3.57 -14.25
CA GLU A 82 -22.65 -4.01 -15.11
C GLU A 82 -22.33 -5.28 -15.91
N SER A 83 -21.08 -5.37 -16.41
CA SER A 83 -20.66 -6.45 -17.32
C SER A 83 -19.93 -7.58 -16.61
N GLY A 84 -19.56 -7.39 -15.33
CA GLY A 84 -18.83 -8.38 -14.53
C GLY A 84 -17.37 -8.58 -14.95
N VAL A 85 -16.85 -7.72 -15.84
CA VAL A 85 -15.41 -7.67 -16.17
C VAL A 85 -14.62 -7.09 -15.01
N SER A 86 -13.33 -7.42 -14.93
CA SER A 86 -12.48 -6.89 -13.87
C SER A 86 -12.33 -5.37 -13.99
N LEU A 87 -12.20 -4.67 -12.86
CA LEU A 87 -11.99 -3.22 -12.86
C LEU A 87 -10.71 -2.85 -13.63
N ASP A 88 -9.65 -3.65 -13.51
CA ASP A 88 -8.39 -3.45 -14.22
C ASP A 88 -8.58 -3.49 -15.74
N GLU A 89 -9.36 -4.46 -16.23
CA GLU A 89 -9.71 -4.58 -17.65
C GLU A 89 -10.55 -3.39 -18.11
N ALA A 90 -11.58 -3.00 -17.35
CA ALA A 90 -12.42 -1.85 -17.69
C ALA A 90 -11.61 -0.54 -17.71
N ILE A 91 -10.69 -0.36 -16.76
CA ILE A 91 -9.78 0.79 -16.73
C ILE A 91 -8.87 0.78 -17.95
N ALA A 92 -8.28 -0.37 -18.29
CA ALA A 92 -7.41 -0.47 -19.45
C ALA A 92 -8.14 -0.11 -20.75
N GLU A 93 -9.38 -0.57 -20.91
CA GLU A 93 -10.21 -0.25 -22.08
C GLU A 93 -10.61 1.23 -22.15
N ARG A 94 -11.01 1.85 -21.03
CA ARG A 94 -11.55 3.23 -21.03
C ARG A 94 -10.47 4.31 -21.00
N THR A 95 -9.35 4.02 -20.36
CA THR A 95 -8.26 4.99 -20.16
C THR A 95 -7.10 4.77 -21.13
N GLY A 96 -6.97 3.57 -21.69
CA GLY A 96 -5.81 3.17 -22.50
C GLY A 96 -4.56 2.85 -21.66
N ILE A 97 -4.66 2.82 -20.33
CA ILE A 97 -3.55 2.45 -19.43
C ILE A 97 -3.37 0.93 -19.49
N PRO A 98 -2.20 0.41 -19.92
CA PRO A 98 -1.96 -1.02 -19.93
C PRO A 98 -1.86 -1.56 -18.48
N ALA A 99 -2.22 -2.83 -18.29
CA ALA A 99 -2.23 -3.48 -16.97
C ALA A 99 -0.87 -3.38 -16.26
N GLU A 100 0.24 -3.51 -16.99
CA GLU A 100 1.59 -3.40 -16.44
C GLU A 100 1.88 -1.99 -15.90
N ARG A 101 1.32 -0.96 -16.53
CA ARG A 101 1.44 0.42 -16.03
C ARG A 101 0.58 0.62 -14.81
N LEU A 102 -0.64 0.08 -14.78
CA LEU A 102 -1.51 0.12 -13.61
C LEU A 102 -0.84 -0.53 -12.39
N ASP A 103 -0.25 -1.72 -12.58
CA ASP A 103 0.51 -2.42 -11.55
C ASP A 103 1.74 -1.64 -11.08
N SER A 104 2.43 -0.97 -12.01
CA SER A 104 3.55 -0.09 -11.67
C SER A 104 3.10 1.09 -10.82
N LEU A 105 1.96 1.73 -11.15
CA LEU A 105 1.41 2.84 -10.38
C LEU A 105 0.99 2.42 -8.97
N ARG A 106 0.35 1.26 -8.83
CA ARG A 106 0.05 0.67 -7.52
C ARG A 106 1.33 0.41 -6.73
N ARG A 107 2.37 -0.11 -7.39
CA ARG A 107 3.65 -0.42 -6.74
C ARG A 107 4.33 0.84 -6.23
N GLU A 108 4.43 1.87 -7.07
CA GLU A 108 4.96 3.19 -6.72
C GLU A 108 4.21 3.78 -5.51
N HIS A 109 2.88 3.65 -5.48
CA HIS A 109 2.04 4.08 -4.35
C HIS A 109 2.35 3.32 -3.05
N VAL A 110 2.40 1.98 -3.10
CA VAL A 110 2.70 1.14 -1.93
C VAL A 110 4.10 1.44 -1.39
N GLU A 111 5.09 1.56 -2.26
CA GLU A 111 6.46 1.89 -1.89
C GLU A 111 6.52 3.25 -1.19
N ARG A 112 5.92 4.29 -1.77
CA ARG A 112 5.86 5.62 -1.17
C ARG A 112 5.21 5.61 0.21
N ALA A 113 4.06 4.96 0.35
CA ALA A 113 3.34 4.90 1.62
C ALA A 113 4.17 4.17 2.70
N VAL A 114 4.80 3.05 2.35
CA VAL A 114 5.67 2.31 3.29
C VAL A 114 6.89 3.14 3.68
N ILE A 115 7.59 3.74 2.71
CA ILE A 115 8.77 4.58 2.97
C ILE A 115 8.42 5.73 3.90
N ALA A 116 7.28 6.39 3.69
CA ALA A 116 6.79 7.43 4.60
C ALA A 116 6.60 6.90 6.03
N MET A 117 5.98 5.73 6.20
CA MET A 117 5.79 5.09 7.50
C MET A 117 7.10 4.65 8.18
N PHE A 118 8.15 4.34 7.42
CA PHE A 118 9.48 4.05 7.98
C PHE A 118 10.14 5.27 8.63
N SER A 119 9.72 6.49 8.28
CA SER A 119 10.20 7.72 8.95
C SER A 119 9.57 7.93 10.34
N TRP A 120 8.52 7.19 10.69
CA TRP A 120 7.79 7.33 11.96
C TRP A 120 8.54 6.61 13.08
N ARG A 121 9.28 7.38 13.88
CA ARG A 121 10.11 6.86 14.98
C ARG A 121 9.34 6.60 16.28
N ALA A 122 8.12 7.12 16.41
CA ALA A 122 7.30 7.00 17.60
C ALA A 122 5.82 6.86 17.21
N GLY A 123 5.06 6.10 18.01
CA GLY A 123 3.64 5.88 17.78
C GLY A 123 3.19 4.49 18.23
N GLU A 124 1.93 4.18 17.96
CA GLU A 124 1.33 2.88 18.29
C GLU A 124 1.17 2.03 17.04
N PHE A 125 1.31 0.72 17.19
CA PHE A 125 0.95 -0.24 16.15
C PHE A 125 -0.01 -1.32 16.66
N SER A 126 -0.81 -1.87 15.75
CA SER A 126 -1.61 -3.07 15.95
C SER A 126 -1.53 -3.95 14.70
N PHE A 127 -1.12 -5.21 14.86
CA PHE A 127 -1.15 -6.22 13.81
C PHE A 127 -2.28 -7.21 14.08
N GLU A 128 -3.22 -7.30 13.15
CA GLU A 128 -4.35 -8.20 13.20
C GLU A 128 -4.19 -9.33 12.18
N VAL A 129 -4.06 -10.57 12.66
CA VAL A 129 -3.96 -11.74 11.76
C VAL A 129 -5.29 -11.95 11.05
N ARG A 130 -5.26 -11.90 9.71
CA ARG A 130 -6.41 -12.06 8.84
C ARG A 130 -5.97 -12.73 7.53
N SER A 131 -6.85 -13.52 6.91
CA SER A 131 -6.53 -14.27 5.69
C SER A 131 -7.00 -13.59 4.40
N GLU A 132 -7.96 -12.67 4.50
CA GLU A 132 -8.60 -12.00 3.37
C GLU A 132 -8.20 -10.53 3.32
N ILE A 133 -8.11 -10.01 2.10
CA ILE A 133 -7.94 -8.58 1.83
C ILE A 133 -9.33 -7.96 1.89
N GLU A 134 -9.50 -6.87 2.63
CA GLU A 134 -10.78 -6.17 2.67
C GLU A 134 -11.12 -5.57 1.30
N ASP A 135 -12.40 -5.54 0.93
CA ASP A 135 -12.86 -5.00 -0.36
C ASP A 135 -12.27 -3.61 -0.66
N ARG A 136 -12.12 -2.79 0.39
CA ARG A 136 -11.56 -1.43 0.29
C ARG A 136 -10.07 -1.36 -0.06
N ASP A 137 -9.34 -2.46 0.11
CA ASP A 137 -7.91 -2.54 -0.21
C ASP A 137 -7.68 -3.24 -1.56
N VAL A 138 -8.69 -3.92 -2.12
CA VAL A 138 -8.57 -4.74 -3.33
C VAL A 138 -8.13 -3.91 -4.54
N GLU A 139 -8.67 -2.70 -4.72
CA GLU A 139 -8.41 -1.88 -5.91
C GLU A 139 -6.95 -1.44 -6.04
N LEU A 140 -6.27 -1.20 -4.92
CA LEU A 140 -4.88 -0.78 -4.87
C LEU A 140 -3.93 -1.93 -4.50
N ALA A 141 -4.46 -3.15 -4.28
CA ALA A 141 -3.64 -4.30 -3.96
C ALA A 141 -2.81 -4.75 -5.16
N LEU A 142 -1.54 -5.03 -4.90
CA LEU A 142 -0.60 -5.54 -5.89
C LEU A 142 -0.87 -7.02 -6.18
N PRO A 143 -0.88 -7.51 -7.42
CA PRO A 143 -1.15 -8.92 -7.75
C PRO A 143 -0.18 -9.94 -7.14
N PHE A 144 1.09 -9.57 -6.93
CA PHE A 144 2.12 -10.45 -6.36
C PHE A 144 2.66 -9.98 -5.00
N GLY A 145 2.43 -8.73 -4.62
CA GLY A 145 2.98 -8.12 -3.41
C GLY A 145 4.49 -7.84 -3.49
N ILE A 146 5.01 -7.12 -2.49
CA ILE A 146 6.41 -6.73 -2.37
C ILE A 146 7.02 -7.41 -1.16
N ASN A 147 8.28 -7.83 -1.28
CA ASN A 147 9.02 -8.36 -0.16
C ASN A 147 9.28 -7.24 0.89
N PRO A 148 8.93 -7.45 2.18
CA PRO A 148 9.18 -6.48 3.24
C PRO A 148 10.66 -6.08 3.39
N GLN A 149 11.62 -7.01 3.24
CA GLN A 149 13.04 -6.70 3.32
C GLN A 149 13.48 -5.72 2.24
N TYR A 150 12.95 -5.84 1.01
CA TYR A 150 13.24 -4.88 -0.06
C TYR A 150 12.76 -3.48 0.33
N LEU A 151 11.54 -3.37 0.85
CA LEU A 151 10.98 -2.09 1.30
C LEU A 151 11.80 -1.48 2.46
N SER A 152 12.23 -2.30 3.42
CA SER A 152 13.10 -1.85 4.51
C SER A 152 14.44 -1.31 4.00
N MET A 153 15.05 -2.00 3.03
CA MET A 153 16.30 -1.55 2.42
C MET A 153 16.13 -0.25 1.64
N GLU A 154 15.04 -0.13 0.87
CA GLU A 154 14.78 1.07 0.07
C GLU A 154 14.48 2.28 0.96
N ALA A 155 13.73 2.09 2.05
CA ALA A 155 13.51 3.13 3.04
C ALA A 155 14.81 3.58 3.72
N ALA A 156 15.71 2.65 4.06
CA ALA A 156 17.02 2.99 4.62
C ALA A 156 17.88 3.79 3.64
N ARG A 157 17.94 3.37 2.37
CA ARG A 157 18.69 4.06 1.32
C ARG A 157 18.23 5.52 1.16
N LEU A 158 16.93 5.75 1.07
CA LEU A 158 16.36 7.09 0.92
C LEU A 158 16.51 7.95 2.19
N GLY A 159 16.48 7.32 3.36
CA GLY A 159 16.72 7.98 4.65
C GLY A 159 18.16 8.51 4.77
N ASP A 160 19.13 7.75 4.28
CA ASP A 160 20.54 8.15 4.28
C ASP A 160 20.82 9.26 3.24
N GLU A 161 20.21 9.18 2.05
CA GLU A 161 20.35 10.19 0.99
C GLU A 161 19.75 11.55 1.36
N GLY A 162 18.71 11.59 2.22
CA GLY A 162 18.10 12.83 2.71
C GLY A 162 18.79 13.45 3.95
N GLY A 163 19.78 12.76 4.52
CA GLY A 163 20.47 13.18 5.76
C GLY A 163 21.72 14.03 5.54
N ASP A 164 22.18 14.21 4.30
CA ASP A 164 23.48 14.84 3.98
C ASP A 164 23.37 16.31 3.52
N ASP A 165 22.21 16.96 3.75
CA ASP A 165 21.95 18.35 3.34
C ASP A 165 21.33 19.21 4.48
N SER A 166 21.92 19.17 5.67
CA SER A 166 21.57 20.06 6.81
C SER A 166 22.78 20.51 7.62
#